data_AF-A0A6B2NNC1-F1
#
_entry.id   AF-A0A6B2NNC1-F1
#
_cell.length_a   1.000
_cell.length_b   1.000
_cell.length_c   1.000
_cell.angle_alpha   90.00
_cell.angle_beta   90.00
_cell.angle_gamma   90.00
#
_symmetry.space_group_name_H-M   'P 1'
#
loop_
_entity.id
_entity.type
_entity.pdbx_description
1 polymer ?
#
loop_
_entity_poly.entity_id
_entity_poly.type
_entity_poly.pdbx_seq_one_letter_code
_entity_poly.pdbx_strand_id
1 'polypeptide(L)'
;MRATLLAASLCVSPLSVFAATVSGTDGQNALGTVPCATAGLALSDCPAELRRKEDGTATLAVILPGGEVRNIYFEGGKPVSSSSPSSISSETIGGTMRIFIEPGEVFELPVAAVASQ
;
A
#
# COMPACT_ATOMS: atom_id res chain seq x y z
N MET A 1 37.47 44.99 34.85
CA MET A 1 36.96 44.61 33.51
C MET A 1 37.12 43.09 33.39
N ARG A 2 36.13 42.26 33.74
CA ARG A 2 34.98 41.77 32.92
C ARG A 2 35.43 41.29 31.53
N ALA A 3 35.62 39.98 31.39
CA ALA A 3 34.80 39.03 30.61
C ALA A 3 35.44 38.82 29.21
N THR A 4 35.63 37.61 28.69
CA THR A 4 34.57 36.68 28.24
C THR A 4 35.15 35.28 27.98
N LEU A 5 34.56 34.25 28.57
CA LEU A 5 34.68 32.86 28.13
C LEU A 5 33.60 32.59 27.08
N LEU A 6 33.98 32.33 25.83
CA LEU A 6 33.06 31.79 24.81
C LEU A 6 32.97 30.27 25.00
N ALA A 7 31.87 29.80 25.58
CA ALA A 7 31.48 28.40 25.52
C ALA A 7 30.62 28.18 24.27
N ALA A 8 31.17 27.51 23.25
CA ALA A 8 30.45 27.08 22.06
C ALA A 8 29.68 25.79 22.37
N SER A 9 28.40 25.90 22.70
CA SER A 9 27.49 24.76 22.84
C SER A 9 27.10 24.21 21.47
N LEU A 10 27.59 23.01 21.12
CA LEU A 10 27.08 22.24 19.99
C LEU A 10 25.72 21.64 20.37
N CYS A 11 24.63 22.22 19.86
CA CYS A 11 23.31 21.59 19.90
C CYS A 11 23.30 20.40 18.94
N VAL A 12 23.42 19.19 19.48
CA VAL A 12 23.12 17.95 18.76
C VAL A 12 21.60 17.80 18.72
N SER A 13 20.98 18.10 17.58
CA SER A 13 19.56 17.85 17.38
C SER A 13 19.34 16.37 17.04
N PRO A 14 18.51 15.62 17.79
CA PRO A 14 18.11 14.30 17.34
C PRO A 14 17.19 14.44 16.12
N LEU A 15 17.58 13.85 14.99
CA LEU A 15 16.68 13.63 13.86
C LEU A 15 15.64 12.60 14.29
N SER A 16 14.45 13.06 14.69
CA SER A 16 13.30 12.19 14.84
C SER A 16 12.86 11.71 13.46
N VAL A 17 13.17 10.46 13.12
CA VAL A 17 12.62 9.78 11.94
C VAL A 17 11.18 9.40 12.26
N PHE A 18 10.23 10.27 11.89
CA PHE A 18 8.82 9.92 11.92
C PHE A 18 8.54 9.00 10.74
N ALA A 19 8.43 7.70 10.99
CA ALA A 19 7.81 6.79 10.02
C ALA A 19 6.35 7.23 9.90
N ALA A 20 6.01 7.90 8.80
CA ALA A 20 4.64 8.29 8.50
C ALA A 20 3.83 7.01 8.28
N THR A 21 3.07 6.59 9.30
CA THR A 21 2.10 5.51 9.16
C THR A 21 1.01 5.98 8.21
N VAL A 22 0.92 5.37 7.04
CA VAL A 22 -0.18 5.65 6.10
C VAL A 22 -1.47 5.13 6.76
N SER A 23 -2.50 5.97 6.85
CA SER A 23 -3.76 5.59 7.49
C SER A 23 -4.36 4.35 6.82
N GLY A 24 -4.62 3.27 7.56
CA GLY A 24 -5.06 1.99 7.00
C GLY A 24 -3.94 0.98 6.72
N THR A 25 -2.70 1.33 7.08
CA THR A 25 -1.52 0.44 7.07
C THR A 25 -1.04 0.21 8.51
N ASP A 26 -0.51 -0.98 8.81
CA ASP A 26 0.18 -1.34 10.04
C ASP A 26 1.63 -0.79 10.09
N GLY A 27 2.11 -0.24 8.98
CA GLY A 27 3.43 0.37 8.85
C GLY A 27 4.59 -0.63 8.77
N GLN A 28 4.31 -1.94 8.80
CA GLN A 28 5.29 -3.03 8.72
C GLN A 28 5.27 -3.70 7.34
N ASN A 29 4.10 -3.74 6.69
CA ASN A 29 3.87 -4.47 5.44
C ASN A 29 3.69 -3.56 4.21
N ALA A 30 4.22 -2.32 4.28
CA ALA A 30 3.99 -1.29 3.28
C ALA A 30 4.51 -1.73 1.89
N LEU A 31 3.59 -1.80 0.93
CA LEU A 31 3.93 -1.99 -0.49
C LEU A 31 4.31 -0.64 -1.14
N GLY A 32 3.97 0.47 -0.50
CA GLY A 32 4.12 1.82 -1.02
C GLY A 32 2.81 2.26 -1.68
N THR A 33 2.81 2.38 -3.00
CA THR A 33 1.61 2.67 -3.78
C THR A 33 1.40 1.61 -4.87
N VAL A 34 0.15 1.47 -5.30
CA VAL A 34 -0.25 0.69 -6.48
C VAL A 34 -1.09 1.56 -7.40
N PRO A 35 -1.01 1.40 -8.73
CA PRO A 35 -1.97 2.04 -9.62
C PRO A 35 -3.38 1.52 -9.29
N CYS A 36 -4.30 2.44 -9.01
CA CYS A 36 -5.70 2.13 -8.80
C CYS A 36 -6.64 3.19 -9.35
N ALA A 37 -7.88 2.78 -9.65
CA ALA A 37 -8.96 3.64 -10.09
C ALA A 37 -10.29 3.17 -9.51
N THR A 38 -11.23 4.09 -9.35
CA THR A 38 -12.66 3.80 -9.15
C THR A 38 -13.43 4.06 -10.45
N ALA A 39 -14.69 3.63 -10.50
CA ALA A 39 -15.49 3.69 -11.72
C ALA A 39 -15.54 5.11 -12.32
N GLY A 40 -15.12 5.24 -13.58
CA GLY A 40 -15.12 6.51 -14.32
C GLY A 40 -13.92 7.42 -14.06
N LEU A 41 -12.96 7.01 -13.20
CA LEU A 41 -11.72 7.75 -12.97
C LEU A 41 -10.54 7.13 -13.72
N ALA A 42 -9.52 7.94 -13.98
CA ALA A 42 -8.23 7.47 -14.48
C ALA A 42 -7.44 6.76 -13.37
N LEU A 43 -6.48 5.93 -13.76
CA LEU A 43 -5.52 5.34 -12.80
C LEU A 43 -4.72 6.45 -12.10
N SER A 44 -4.52 6.24 -10.81
CA SER A 44 -3.72 7.09 -9.92
C SER A 44 -2.91 6.22 -8.97
N ASP A 45 -1.88 6.78 -8.34
CA ASP A 45 -1.10 6.07 -7.34
C ASP A 45 -1.83 6.05 -5.99
N CYS A 46 -2.29 4.87 -5.60
CA CYS A 46 -3.06 4.66 -4.38
C CYS A 46 -2.16 4.02 -3.32
N PRO A 47 -2.11 4.55 -2.08
CA PRO A 47 -1.34 3.91 -1.02
C PRO A 47 -1.82 2.49 -0.75
N ALA A 48 -0.88 1.58 -0.55
CA ALA A 48 -1.19 0.17 -0.39
C ALA A 48 -0.26 -0.56 0.59
N GLU A 49 -0.84 -1.58 1.21
CA GLU A 49 -0.17 -2.53 2.08
C GLU A 49 -0.49 -3.94 1.64
N LEU A 50 0.52 -4.82 1.67
CA LEU A 50 0.32 -6.23 1.40
C LEU A 50 0.73 -7.08 2.59
N ARG A 51 -0.26 -7.58 3.32
CA ARG A 51 -0.08 -8.51 4.43
C ARG A 51 -0.06 -9.95 3.92
N ARG A 52 1.06 -10.64 4.12
CA ARG A 52 1.21 -12.07 3.75
C ARG A 52 1.07 -12.94 5.00
N LYS A 53 0.49 -14.12 4.84
CA LYS A 53 0.42 -15.15 5.89
C LYS A 53 1.23 -16.37 5.49
N GLU A 54 1.65 -17.14 6.50
CA GLU A 54 2.41 -18.39 6.32
C GLU A 54 1.62 -19.48 5.59
N ASP A 55 0.28 -19.40 5.61
CA ASP A 55 -0.62 -20.33 4.91
C ASP A 55 -0.73 -20.07 3.39
N GLY A 56 0.06 -19.13 2.85
CA GLY A 56 0.06 -18.77 1.44
C GLY A 56 -1.07 -17.81 1.03
N THR A 57 -1.89 -17.34 1.98
CA THR A 57 -2.86 -16.27 1.74
C THR A 57 -2.23 -14.89 1.88
N ALA A 58 -2.82 -13.90 1.23
CA ALA A 58 -2.43 -12.50 1.39
C ALA A 58 -3.64 -11.56 1.37
N THR A 59 -3.48 -10.36 1.94
CA THR A 59 -4.46 -9.29 1.87
C THR A 59 -3.78 -8.03 1.39
N LEU A 60 -4.21 -7.50 0.25
CA LEU A 60 -3.86 -6.18 -0.23
C LEU A 60 -4.89 -5.19 0.31
N ALA A 61 -4.47 -4.23 1.12
CA ALA A 61 -5.29 -3.07 1.47
C ALA A 61 -4.87 -1.89 0.59
N VAL A 62 -5.82 -1.30 -0.13
CA VAL A 62 -5.61 -0.13 -0.99
C VAL A 62 -6.51 1.01 -0.53
N ILE A 63 -5.93 2.20 -0.35
CA ILE A 63 -6.72 3.40 -0.06
C ILE A 63 -7.14 4.02 -1.39
N LEU A 64 -8.43 3.95 -1.69
CA LEU A 64 -9.01 4.46 -2.92
C LEU A 64 -9.01 6.00 -2.96
N PRO A 65 -9.09 6.60 -4.16
CA PRO A 65 -9.49 8.00 -4.31
C PRO A 65 -10.81 8.25 -3.59
N GLY A 66 -10.79 9.04 -2.52
CA GLY A 66 -11.94 9.27 -1.63
C GLY A 66 -11.76 8.71 -0.20
N GLY A 67 -10.69 7.95 0.05
CA GLY A 67 -10.29 7.50 1.38
C GLY A 67 -10.89 6.18 1.86
N GLU A 68 -11.77 5.54 1.07
CA GLU A 68 -12.23 4.18 1.34
C GLU A 68 -11.06 3.19 1.25
N VAL A 69 -10.99 2.22 2.16
CA VAL A 69 -10.02 1.13 2.08
C VAL A 69 -10.65 -0.09 1.44
N ARG A 70 -10.11 -0.50 0.29
CA ARG A 70 -10.45 -1.77 -0.34
C ARG A 70 -9.49 -2.85 0.10
N ASN A 71 -10.01 -3.90 0.74
CA ASN A 71 -9.25 -5.13 0.99
C ASN A 71 -9.49 -6.10 -0.18
N ILE A 72 -8.43 -6.61 -0.78
CA ILE A 72 -8.43 -7.66 -1.79
C ILE A 72 -7.74 -8.87 -1.20
N TYR A 73 -8.42 -10.01 -1.21
CA TYR A 73 -7.97 -11.23 -0.58
C TYR A 73 -7.40 -12.18 -1.63
N PHE A 74 -6.23 -12.74 -1.35
CA PHE A 74 -5.49 -13.62 -2.25
C PHE A 74 -5.33 -15.01 -1.66
N GLU A 75 -5.43 -16.02 -2.53
CA GLU A 75 -5.05 -17.40 -2.28
C GLU A 75 -4.14 -17.88 -3.40
N GLY A 76 -2.96 -18.41 -3.08
CA GLY A 76 -2.00 -18.88 -4.08
C GLY A 76 -1.60 -17.80 -5.10
N GLY A 77 -1.52 -16.55 -4.65
CA GLY A 77 -1.21 -15.38 -5.47
C GLY A 77 -2.32 -14.93 -6.43
N LYS A 78 -3.52 -15.51 -6.36
CA LYS A 78 -4.68 -15.12 -7.15
C LYS A 78 -5.69 -14.35 -6.29
N PRO A 79 -6.26 -13.24 -6.77
CA PRO A 79 -7.33 -12.56 -6.05
C PRO A 79 -8.61 -13.40 -6.11
N VAL A 80 -9.17 -13.71 -4.94
CA VAL A 80 -10.36 -14.58 -4.82
C VAL A 80 -11.60 -13.84 -4.35
N SER A 81 -11.45 -12.74 -3.61
CA SER A 81 -12.56 -11.91 -3.14
C SER A 81 -12.08 -10.52 -2.72
N SER A 82 -13.02 -9.65 -2.34
CA SER A 82 -12.71 -8.33 -1.79
C SER A 82 -13.66 -7.96 -0.65
N SER A 83 -13.41 -6.83 0.02
CA SER A 83 -14.36 -6.26 0.99
C SER A 83 -15.61 -5.63 0.36
N SER A 84 -15.67 -5.51 -0.97
CA SER A 84 -16.91 -5.19 -1.69
C SER A 84 -17.72 -6.45 -1.98
N PRO A 85 -19.06 -6.37 -1.98
CA PRO A 85 -19.92 -7.48 -2.41
C PRO A 85 -19.89 -7.73 -3.93
N SER A 86 -19.20 -6.88 -4.70
CA SER A 86 -19.11 -7.00 -6.15
C SER A 86 -18.26 -8.19 -6.61
N SER A 87 -18.50 -8.60 -7.86
CA SER A 87 -17.69 -9.61 -8.53
C SER A 87 -16.25 -9.12 -8.72
N ILE A 88 -15.31 -10.07 -8.72
CA ILE A 88 -13.89 -9.82 -8.93
C ILE A 88 -13.35 -10.70 -10.06
N SER A 89 -12.47 -10.13 -10.87
CA SER A 89 -11.71 -10.87 -11.88
C SER A 89 -10.30 -10.32 -11.97
N SER A 90 -9.40 -11.05 -12.65
CA SER A 90 -8.05 -10.56 -12.89
C SER A 90 -7.48 -11.10 -14.19
N GLU A 91 -6.57 -10.34 -14.76
CA GLU A 91 -5.73 -10.72 -15.89
C GLU A 91 -4.26 -10.43 -15.59
N THR A 92 -3.35 -11.04 -16.35
CA THR A 92 -1.90 -10.79 -16.22
C THR A 92 -1.31 -10.44 -17.57
N ILE A 93 -0.62 -9.30 -17.63
CA ILE A 93 0.02 -8.79 -18.85
C ILE A 93 1.44 -8.38 -18.47
N GLY A 94 2.45 -9.01 -19.08
CA GLY A 94 3.85 -8.61 -18.91
C GLY A 94 4.38 -8.68 -17.46
N GLY A 95 3.83 -9.57 -16.62
CA GLY A 95 4.21 -9.67 -15.20
C GLY A 95 3.48 -8.71 -14.27
N THR A 96 2.58 -7.87 -14.80
CA THR A 96 1.63 -7.06 -14.04
C THR A 96 0.30 -7.78 -13.99
N MET A 97 -0.25 -7.93 -12.79
CA MET A 97 -1.62 -8.38 -12.61
C MET A 97 -2.55 -7.17 -12.53
N ARG A 98 -3.60 -7.16 -13.33
CA ARG A 98 -4.68 -6.19 -13.26
C ARG A 98 -5.90 -6.87 -12.65
N ILE A 99 -6.43 -6.30 -11.59
CA ILE A 99 -7.60 -6.79 -10.86
C ILE A 99 -8.75 -5.85 -11.14
N PHE A 100 -9.91 -6.42 -11.45
CA PHE A 100 -11.15 -5.69 -11.70
C PHE A 100 -12.16 -6.05 -10.62
N ILE A 101 -12.77 -5.04 -10.02
CA ILE A 101 -13.96 -5.20 -9.17
C ILE A 101 -15.10 -4.41 -9.79
N GLU A 102 -16.20 -5.08 -10.11
CA GLU A 102 -17.35 -4.44 -10.73
C GLU A 102 -17.97 -3.36 -9.82
N PRO A 103 -18.51 -2.26 -10.37
CA PRO A 103 -18.69 -1.97 -11.79
C PRO A 103 -17.50 -1.28 -12.48
N GLY A 104 -16.34 -1.08 -11.83
CA GLY A 104 -15.25 -0.37 -12.50
C GLY A 104 -14.06 0.03 -11.64
N GLU A 105 -13.82 -0.62 -10.51
CA GLU A 105 -12.55 -0.46 -9.81
C GLU A 105 -11.46 -1.29 -10.48
N VAL A 106 -10.26 -0.72 -10.56
CA VAL A 106 -9.10 -1.36 -11.17
C VAL A 106 -7.92 -1.21 -10.23
N PHE A 107 -7.13 -2.27 -10.08
CA PHE A 107 -5.90 -2.29 -9.29
C PHE A 107 -4.80 -2.99 -10.08
N GLU A 108 -3.58 -2.48 -10.02
CA GLU A 108 -2.43 -3.09 -10.68
C GLU A 108 -1.30 -3.36 -9.68
N LEU A 109 -0.70 -4.54 -9.77
CA LEU A 109 0.47 -4.87 -8.98
C LEU A 109 1.35 -5.89 -9.71
N PRO A 110 2.67 -5.90 -9.44
CA PRO A 110 3.54 -6.94 -9.96
C PRO A 110 3.07 -8.32 -9.47
N VAL A 111 3.05 -9.33 -10.33
CA VAL A 111 2.72 -10.71 -9.94
C VAL A 111 3.67 -11.21 -8.86
N ALA A 112 4.95 -10.83 -8.93
CA ALA A 112 5.94 -11.15 -7.90
C ALA A 112 5.57 -10.60 -6.50
N ALA A 113 4.80 -9.50 -6.45
CA ALA A 113 4.33 -8.95 -5.19
C ALA A 113 3.33 -9.86 -4.49
N VAL A 114 2.68 -10.82 -5.15
CA VAL A 114 1.73 -11.75 -4.51
C VAL A 114 2.06 -13.22 -4.73
N ALA A 115 3.17 -13.54 -5.40
CA ALA A 115 3.62 -14.91 -5.56
C ALA A 115 3.72 -15.58 -4.18
N SER A 116 3.26 -16.84 -4.10
CA SER A 116 3.44 -17.70 -2.93
C SER A 116 4.93 -17.83 -2.64
N GLN A 117 5.35 -17.45 -1.43
CA GLN A 117 6.72 -17.67 -0.96
C GLN A 117 6.93 -19.12 -0.56
#